data_AF-A0A9P6GL66-F1
#
_entry.id   AF-A0A9P6GL66-F1
#
_cell.length_a   1.000
_cell.length_b   1.000
_cell.length_c   1.000
_cell.angle_alpha   90.00
_cell.angle_beta   90.00
_cell.angle_gamma   90.00
#
_symmetry.space_group_name_H-M   'P 1'
#
loop_
_entity.id
_entity.type
_entity.pdbx_description
1 polymer ?
#
loop_
_entity_poly.entity_id
_entity_poly.type
_entity_poly.pdbx_seq_one_letter_code
_entity_poly.pdbx_strand_id
1 'polypeptide(L)'
;MPSLPFNSASSSPSSSPTLSPSPPAIVLHSASGQTSKRELYKSNEDKSAAYRQRYAQYLASTFNMSIEAARAEADIQLAPRRSSGVSESEMLRDGW
;
A
#
# COMPACT_ATOMS: atom_id res chain seq x y z
N MET A 1 22.74 -22.07 -27.47
CA MET A 1 22.87 -21.37 -26.16
C MET A 1 23.45 -22.35 -25.16
N PRO A 2 24.49 -22.04 -24.39
CA PRO A 2 25.08 -23.00 -23.44
C PRO A 2 24.19 -23.17 -22.20
N SER A 3 23.99 -24.42 -21.77
CA SER A 3 23.13 -24.84 -20.65
C SER A 3 23.82 -24.70 -19.29
N LEU A 4 23.10 -24.20 -18.28
CA LEU A 4 23.55 -24.13 -16.89
C LEU A 4 23.23 -25.44 -16.14
N PRO A 5 24.15 -25.97 -15.32
CA PRO A 5 23.93 -27.21 -14.58
C PRO A 5 23.05 -26.97 -13.33
N PHE A 6 21.80 -27.42 -13.38
CA PHE A 6 21.01 -27.67 -12.18
C PHE A 6 21.64 -28.84 -11.42
N ASN A 7 22.41 -28.53 -10.38
CA ASN A 7 22.89 -29.53 -9.43
C ASN A 7 21.69 -30.07 -8.64
N SER A 8 21.22 -31.26 -9.02
CA SER A 8 20.28 -32.09 -8.27
C SER A 8 21.04 -33.23 -7.61
N ALA A 9 21.16 -33.20 -6.28
CA ALA A 9 21.31 -34.35 -5.38
C ALA A 9 21.42 -33.80 -3.94
N SER A 10 20.36 -33.86 -3.14
CA SER A 10 20.03 -34.99 -2.25
C SER A 10 20.90 -35.06 -1.00
N SER A 11 20.36 -34.56 0.12
CA SER A 11 20.62 -35.13 1.44
C SER A 11 19.46 -34.80 2.39
N SER A 12 18.83 -35.87 2.87
CA SER A 12 17.64 -35.99 3.73
C SER A 12 17.67 -35.14 5.03
N PRO A 13 16.50 -34.85 5.63
CA PRO A 13 16.41 -34.09 6.87
C PRO A 13 16.90 -34.93 8.07
N SER A 14 17.97 -34.49 8.73
CA SER A 14 18.45 -35.12 9.96
C SER A 14 17.80 -34.45 11.17
N SER A 15 16.84 -35.16 11.75
CA SER A 15 16.52 -35.30 13.19
C SER A 15 16.52 -34.02 14.05
N SER A 16 15.33 -33.45 14.25
CA SER A 16 15.07 -32.42 15.25
C SER A 16 15.22 -32.97 16.68
N PRO A 17 15.98 -32.34 17.58
CA PRO A 17 15.94 -32.69 18.99
C PRO A 17 14.60 -32.25 19.61
N THR A 18 13.85 -33.24 20.09
CA THR A 18 12.66 -33.11 20.95
C THR A 18 13.02 -32.49 22.29
N LEU A 19 12.86 -31.17 22.42
CA LEU A 19 12.59 -30.49 23.70
C LEU A 19 11.81 -29.20 23.41
N SER A 20 10.53 -29.32 23.06
CA SER A 20 9.61 -28.18 23.15
C SER A 20 9.02 -28.17 24.55
N PRO A 21 9.22 -27.13 25.38
CA PRO A 21 8.26 -26.87 26.45
C PRO A 21 6.89 -26.72 25.79
N SER A 22 5.87 -27.37 26.34
CA SER A 22 4.49 -27.13 25.89
C SER A 22 4.24 -25.62 25.93
N PRO A 23 3.80 -24.97 24.84
CA PRO A 23 3.36 -23.59 24.94
C PRO A 23 2.21 -23.53 25.96
N PRO A 24 2.11 -22.49 26.79
CA PRO A 24 0.96 -22.33 27.67
C PRO A 24 -0.29 -22.33 26.79
N ALA A 25 -1.23 -23.21 27.10
CA ALA A 25 -2.52 -23.24 26.43
C ALA A 25 -3.22 -21.91 26.73
N ILE A 26 -3.24 -21.01 25.75
CA ILE A 26 -4.03 -19.78 25.84
C ILE A 26 -5.49 -20.22 25.69
N VAL A 27 -6.15 -20.43 26.82
CA VAL A 27 -7.60 -20.60 26.86
C VAL A 27 -8.19 -19.23 26.51
N LEU A 28 -8.50 -19.04 25.23
CA LEU A 28 -9.29 -17.91 24.77
C LEU A 28 -10.73 -18.10 25.26
N HIS A 29 -11.06 -17.51 26.40
CA HIS A 29 -12.45 -17.21 26.70
C HIS A 29 -12.92 -16.24 25.61
N SER A 30 -13.81 -16.68 24.72
CA SER A 30 -14.55 -15.74 23.87
C SER A 30 -15.28 -14.78 24.79
N ALA A 31 -14.71 -13.59 25.00
CA ALA A 31 -15.40 -12.49 25.64
C ALA A 31 -16.56 -12.08 24.73
N SER A 32 -17.68 -12.80 24.87
CA SER A 32 -18.98 -12.37 24.37
C SER A 32 -19.38 -11.16 25.18
N GLY A 33 -18.97 -9.97 24.74
CA GLY A 33 -19.25 -8.78 25.52
C GLY A 33 -18.48 -7.51 25.19
N GLN A 34 -17.90 -7.37 24.00
CA GLN A 34 -17.59 -6.02 23.53
C GLN A 34 -17.52 -5.98 22.01
N THR A 35 -18.68 -5.81 21.37
CA THR A 35 -18.74 -5.23 20.03
C THR A 35 -18.40 -3.75 20.13
N SER A 36 -17.20 -3.41 20.60
CA SER A 36 -16.55 -2.21 20.12
C SER A 36 -16.31 -2.49 18.65
N LYS A 37 -17.30 -2.16 17.82
CA LYS A 37 -17.12 -1.99 16.39
C LYS A 37 -16.14 -0.83 16.23
N ARG A 38 -14.86 -1.04 16.55
CA ARG A 38 -13.80 -0.25 15.99
C ARG A 38 -13.98 -0.46 14.51
N GLU A 39 -14.42 0.59 13.83
CA GLU A 39 -14.50 0.68 12.37
C GLU A 39 -13.10 0.38 11.83
N LEU A 40 -12.77 -0.90 11.73
CA LEU A 40 -11.44 -1.41 11.43
C LEU A 40 -11.10 -1.24 9.94
N TYR A 41 -12.03 -0.72 9.15
CA TYR A 41 -11.86 -0.41 7.76
C TYR A 41 -12.47 0.96 7.46
N LYS A 42 -11.76 2.02 7.83
CA LYS A 42 -11.87 3.27 7.06
C LYS A 42 -11.40 2.92 5.64
N SER A 43 -12.34 2.85 4.69
CA SER A 43 -12.07 2.54 3.29
C SER A 43 -10.96 3.46 2.79
N ASN A 44 -10.14 3.00 1.83
CA ASN A 44 -9.05 3.81 1.26
C ASN A 44 -9.55 5.19 0.75
N GLU A 45 -10.82 5.22 0.32
CA GLU A 45 -11.59 6.42 0.00
C GLU A 45 -11.57 7.51 1.10
N ASP A 46 -11.57 7.12 2.37
CA ASP A 46 -11.49 8.07 3.49
C ASP A 46 -10.10 8.72 3.57
N LYS A 47 -9.04 7.99 3.20
CA LYS A 47 -7.67 8.53 3.16
C LYS A 47 -7.46 9.48 1.99
N SER A 48 -7.99 9.13 0.80
CA SER A 48 -7.88 9.97 -0.38
C SER A 48 -8.67 11.28 -0.20
N ALA A 49 -9.89 11.21 0.35
CA ALA A 49 -10.70 12.38 0.68
C ALA A 49 -10.00 13.29 1.71
N ALA A 50 -9.47 12.72 2.79
CA ALA A 50 -8.74 13.49 3.81
C ALA A 50 -7.46 14.15 3.25
N TYR A 51 -6.79 13.51 2.29
CA TYR A 51 -5.66 14.12 1.60
C TYR A 51 -6.09 15.29 0.70
N ARG A 52 -7.14 15.10 -0.13
CA ARG A 52 -7.70 16.18 -0.97
C ARG A 52 -8.09 17.41 -0.15
N GLN A 53 -8.72 17.20 1.02
CA GLN A 53 -9.12 18.29 1.90
C GLN A 53 -7.92 19.06 2.47
N ARG A 54 -6.88 18.37 2.94
CA ARG A 54 -5.65 19.01 3.42
C ARG A 54 -4.92 19.76 2.30
N TYR A 55 -4.92 19.19 1.10
CA TYR A 55 -4.30 19.84 -0.05
C TYR A 55 -5.05 21.11 -0.45
N ALA A 56 -6.39 21.08 -0.46
CA ALA A 56 -7.20 22.28 -0.67
C ALA A 56 -6.93 23.36 0.40
N GLN A 57 -6.79 22.99 1.68
CA GLN A 57 -6.41 23.94 2.73
C GLN A 57 -5.04 24.57 2.48
N TYR A 58 -4.06 23.76 2.08
CA TYR A 58 -2.73 24.25 1.72
C TYR A 58 -2.80 25.26 0.55
N LEU A 59 -3.51 24.91 -0.53
CA LEU A 59 -3.69 25.80 -1.69
C LEU A 59 -4.40 27.11 -1.31
N ALA A 60 -5.48 27.05 -0.53
CA ALA A 60 -6.19 28.22 -0.05
C ALA A 60 -5.28 29.16 0.76
N SER A 61 -4.48 28.59 1.68
CA SER A 61 -3.55 29.36 2.52
C SER A 61 -2.35 29.92 1.77
N THR A 62 -1.88 29.24 0.73
CA THR A 62 -0.66 29.61 0.00
C THR A 62 -0.94 30.65 -1.09
N PHE A 63 -2.07 30.51 -1.79
CA PHE A 63 -2.43 31.36 -2.93
C PHE A 63 -3.53 32.37 -2.62
N ASN A 64 -3.94 32.44 -1.35
CA ASN A 64 -4.99 33.34 -0.88
C ASN A 64 -6.30 33.20 -1.69
N MET A 65 -6.62 31.96 -2.08
CA MET A 65 -7.83 31.58 -2.82
C MET A 65 -8.92 31.04 -1.89
N SER A 66 -10.18 31.06 -2.33
CA SER A 66 -11.26 30.47 -1.54
C SER A 66 -11.06 28.95 -1.38
N ILE A 67 -11.55 28.40 -0.26
CA ILE A 67 -11.48 26.96 -0.01
C ILE A 67 -12.24 26.14 -1.07
N GLU A 68 -13.24 26.73 -1.69
CA GLU A 68 -14.07 26.11 -2.71
C GLU A 68 -13.31 26.01 -4.04
N ALA A 69 -12.63 27.09 -4.45
CA ALA A 69 -11.74 27.07 -5.61
C ALA A 69 -10.56 26.11 -5.40
N ALA A 70 -9.98 26.09 -4.20
CA ALA A 70 -8.88 25.19 -3.85
C ALA A 70 -9.27 23.70 -3.90
N ARG A 71 -10.53 23.36 -3.59
CA ARG A 71 -11.04 21.99 -3.75
C ARG A 71 -11.11 21.58 -5.22
N ALA A 72 -11.64 22.46 -6.07
CA ALA A 72 -11.70 22.19 -7.50
C ALA A 72 -10.30 21.97 -8.09
N GLU A 73 -9.32 22.78 -7.70
CA GLU A 73 -7.92 22.62 -8.12
C GLU A 73 -7.30 21.31 -7.61
N ALA A 74 -7.53 20.97 -6.33
CA ALA A 74 -7.06 19.72 -5.75
C ALA A 74 -7.62 18.49 -6.50
N ASP A 75 -8.89 18.52 -6.88
CA ASP A 75 -9.53 17.44 -7.64
C ASP A 75 -8.94 17.31 -9.04
N ILE A 76 -8.63 18.42 -9.72
CA ILE A 76 -7.98 18.40 -11.05
C ILE A 76 -6.60 17.77 -10.97
N GLN A 77 -5.80 18.15 -9.97
CA GLN A 77 -4.42 17.68 -9.84
C GLN A 77 -4.32 16.20 -9.43
N LEU A 78 -5.28 15.72 -8.63
CA LEU A 78 -5.31 14.35 -8.13
C LEU A 78 -6.18 13.41 -8.96
N ALA A 79 -6.83 13.92 -10.01
CA ALA A 79 -7.56 13.10 -10.95
C ALA A 79 -6.63 12.05 -11.58
N PRO A 80 -7.11 10.80 -11.79
CA PRO A 80 -6.35 9.78 -12.50
C PRO A 80 -5.85 10.29 -13.84
N ARG A 81 -4.52 10.33 -14.00
CA ARG A 81 -3.90 10.73 -15.26
C ARG A 81 -3.88 9.56 -16.23
N ARG A 82 -4.14 9.83 -17.51
CA ARG A 82 -3.92 8.86 -18.59
C ARG A 82 -2.42 8.55 -18.64
N SER A 83 -2.07 7.27 -18.63
CA SER A 83 -0.68 6.84 -18.89
C SER A 83 -0.25 7.32 -20.27
N SER A 84 0.96 7.84 -20.41
CA SER A 84 1.52 8.13 -21.73
C SER A 84 1.63 6.82 -22.52
N GLY A 85 1.30 6.87 -23.82
CA GLY A 85 1.46 5.72 -24.72
C GLY A 85 2.91 5.49 -25.15
N VAL A 86 3.82 6.39 -24.79
CA VAL A 86 5.26 6.32 -25.04
C VAL A 86 5.97 6.33 -23.70
N SER A 87 6.92 5.42 -23.53
CA SER A 87 7.79 5.42 -22.35
C SER A 87 8.87 6.50 -22.51
N GLU A 88 9.29 7.17 -21.43
CA GLU A 88 10.44 8.10 -21.47
C GLU A 88 11.70 7.40 -22.02
N SER A 89 11.82 6.09 -21.80
CA SER A 89 12.89 5.25 -22.35
C SER A 89 12.84 5.08 -23.88
N GLU A 90 11.68 5.30 -24.48
CA GLU A 90 11.42 5.25 -25.93
C GLU A 90 11.85 6.57 -26.58
N MET A 91 11.55 7.72 -25.95
CA MET A 91 12.04 9.03 -26.41
C MET A 91 13.57 9.13 -26.43
N LEU A 92 14.27 8.46 -25.51
CA LEU A 92 15.74 8.46 -25.48
C LEU A 92 16.37 7.69 -26.66
N ARG A 93 15.65 6.71 -27.23
CA ARG A 93 16.12 5.96 -28.41
C ARG A 93 15.89 6.73 -29.70
N ASP A 94 14.87 7.56 -29.74
CA ASP A 94 14.47 8.30 -30.93
C ASP A 94 15.24 9.61 -31.15
N GLY A 95 16.23 9.91 -30.30
CA GLY A 95 17.27 10.92 -30.58
C GLY A 95 16.74 12.34 -30.76
N TRP A 96 16.60 13.06 -29.65
CA TRP A 96 16.59 14.53 -29.65
C TRP A 96 18.00 15.06 -29.38
#